data_AF-A0A9P9E2H6-F1
#
_entry.id   AF-A0A9P9E2H6-F1
#
_cell.length_a   1.000
_cell.length_b   1.000
_cell.length_c   1.000
_cell.angle_alpha   90.00
_cell.angle_beta   90.00
_cell.angle_gamma   90.00
#
_symmetry.space_group_name_H-M   'P 1'
#
loop_
_entity.id
_entity.type
_entity.pdbx_description
1 polymer ?
#
loop_
_entity_poly.entity_id
_entity_poly.type
_entity_poly.pdbx_seq_one_letter_code
_entity_poly.pdbx_strand_id
1 'polypeptide(L)'
;MGSLPATRPDRTLIGGSLEISRMVNGLWQLAGGHDKDVNIAAAANVMNEMALRGLDTFDMADHYGDAELVVGHHNATSTAKTVAFTKWCPQENGVKTFENAEAAINLALKRMGQTKIDLLQYHAWDYCDDTYLHNMHHLVTLQKQGKIGLIGLTNTDAAHLELLLESGFPIATNQVSTSVIDRRLTRGRLNDVCINHGVGILAYGTLLGGFLSEKWLGQPEPANIEDVNWSLRKYLRFIWAAGGWGPFQRVLEALNIVAQRHRVSIVAVATRFVLDIPSVKAVIVGTRLSANSTGYIASNLQAFGLQMTSEDTALIRKAQEGLQDVPGDCGDEYRRPPYLTAAGDLSHHVEETDRKKLVQEAISSGKRLKYSTGSLWEPIAGYCRAVRTGNTIRVSGTTSNSAVPSIPAIGGSSARSQTVHILDIIEGSLKALGSSLSDVVRTRIMVRDVSICGEVSRAHGWVFQMPVPFPQTLLRQLVWLKAKRWSKLKPKLKLAALRRAL
;
A
#
# COMPACT_ATOMS: atom_id res chain seq x y z
N MET A 1 -25.82 -33.72 26.19
CA MET A 1 -25.00 -33.33 25.02
C MET A 1 -24.35 -32.00 25.35
N GLY A 2 -23.05 -31.96 25.66
CA GLY A 2 -22.37 -30.69 25.88
C GLY A 2 -22.31 -29.92 24.57
N SER A 3 -22.77 -28.67 24.56
CA SER A 3 -22.60 -27.79 23.40
C SER A 3 -21.11 -27.68 23.09
N LEU A 4 -20.69 -28.06 21.88
CA LEU A 4 -19.35 -27.74 21.39
C LEU A 4 -19.09 -26.25 21.63
N PRO A 5 -17.92 -25.84 22.17
CA PRO A 5 -17.63 -24.43 22.35
C PRO A 5 -17.75 -23.73 21.00
N ALA A 6 -18.49 -22.62 20.95
CA ALA A 6 -18.65 -21.84 19.74
C ALA A 6 -17.27 -21.44 19.19
N THR A 7 -16.97 -21.80 17.94
CA THR A 7 -15.71 -21.44 17.28
C THR A 7 -15.49 -19.94 17.37
N ARG A 8 -14.32 -19.53 17.89
CA ARG A 8 -13.90 -18.13 17.98
C ARG A 8 -12.77 -17.87 16.99
N PRO A 9 -12.61 -16.63 16.52
CA PRO A 9 -11.44 -16.28 15.72
C PRO A 9 -10.18 -16.40 16.56
N ASP A 10 -9.10 -16.87 15.92
CA ASP A 10 -7.75 -16.80 16.47
C ASP A 10 -7.40 -15.34 16.77
N ARG A 11 -6.49 -15.11 17.72
CA ARG A 11 -6.00 -13.78 18.08
C ARG A 11 -4.50 -13.64 17.75
N THR A 12 -4.05 -12.41 17.54
CA THR A 12 -2.64 -12.10 17.31
C THR A 12 -2.28 -10.73 17.84
N LEU A 13 -0.99 -10.49 18.07
CA LEU A 13 -0.44 -9.16 18.33
C LEU A 13 -0.05 -8.45 17.03
N ILE A 14 -0.34 -7.15 16.96
CA ILE A 14 0.23 -6.19 16.00
C ILE A 14 1.01 -5.10 16.75
N GLY A 15 2.08 -4.58 16.13
CA GLY A 15 2.96 -3.58 16.75
C GLY A 15 3.60 -4.02 18.07
N GLY A 16 3.61 -5.32 18.39
CA GLY A 16 4.12 -5.88 19.63
C GLY A 16 3.27 -5.63 20.89
N SER A 17 2.15 -4.90 20.79
CA SER A 17 1.41 -4.43 21.97
C SER A 17 -0.11 -4.52 21.87
N LEU A 18 -0.70 -4.51 20.67
CA LEU A 18 -2.15 -4.51 20.50
C LEU A 18 -2.62 -5.90 20.04
N GLU A 19 -3.42 -6.57 20.87
CA GLU A 19 -4.03 -7.85 20.53
C GLU A 19 -5.33 -7.64 19.75
N ILE A 20 -5.47 -8.36 18.65
CA ILE A 20 -6.59 -8.22 17.71
C ILE A 20 -7.15 -9.59 17.31
N SER A 21 -8.40 -9.61 16.88
CA SER A 21 -8.96 -10.76 16.14
C SER A 21 -8.22 -10.91 14.81
N ARG A 22 -7.86 -12.15 14.44
CA ARG A 22 -7.30 -12.49 13.12
C ARG A 22 -8.34 -12.37 11.99
N MET A 23 -9.59 -12.08 12.32
CA MET A 23 -10.59 -11.58 11.38
C MET A 23 -11.08 -10.20 11.82
N VAL A 24 -10.73 -9.20 11.02
CA VAL A 24 -11.15 -7.81 11.19
C VAL A 24 -12.39 -7.55 10.36
N ASN A 25 -13.38 -6.91 10.95
CA ASN A 25 -14.64 -6.59 10.28
C ASN A 25 -14.49 -5.27 9.53
N GLY A 26 -14.44 -5.32 8.20
CA GLY A 26 -14.36 -4.14 7.34
C GLY A 26 -15.72 -3.47 7.19
N LEU A 27 -15.81 -2.19 7.54
CA LEU A 27 -17.05 -1.39 7.52
C LEU A 27 -17.25 -0.57 6.24
N TRP A 28 -16.51 -0.85 5.17
CA TRP A 28 -16.57 -0.12 3.90
C TRP A 28 -17.97 -0.10 3.25
N GLN A 29 -18.86 -1.02 3.62
CA GLN A 29 -20.24 -1.02 3.12
C GLN A 29 -21.07 0.16 3.64
N LEU A 30 -20.62 0.83 4.70
CA LEU A 30 -21.22 2.05 5.25
C LEU A 30 -20.76 3.33 4.54
N ALA A 31 -19.86 3.25 3.56
CA ALA A 31 -19.34 4.39 2.79
C ALA A 31 -20.36 5.03 1.81
N GLY A 32 -21.62 4.60 1.84
CA GLY A 32 -22.65 4.98 0.88
C GLY A 32 -22.68 4.10 -0.37
N GLY A 33 -23.88 3.93 -0.96
CA GLY A 33 -24.12 3.11 -2.15
C GLY A 33 -24.73 1.72 -1.88
N HIS A 34 -24.56 1.18 -0.66
CA HIS A 34 -25.23 -0.07 -0.24
C HIS A 34 -26.41 0.19 0.71
N ASP A 35 -26.23 1.07 1.70
CA ASP A 35 -27.27 1.49 2.63
C ASP A 35 -27.38 3.02 2.56
N LYS A 36 -28.48 3.52 1.99
CA LYS A 36 -28.91 4.91 2.20
C LYS A 36 -29.72 4.86 3.49
N ASP A 37 -29.33 5.62 4.51
CA ASP A 37 -29.95 5.64 5.85
C ASP A 37 -29.52 4.49 6.79
N VAL A 38 -28.22 4.42 7.10
CA VAL A 38 -27.70 3.49 8.11
C VAL A 38 -28.35 3.80 9.47
N ASN A 39 -29.12 2.85 10.00
CA ASN A 39 -29.58 2.93 11.39
C ASN A 39 -28.42 2.64 12.34
N ILE A 40 -27.78 3.70 12.83
CA ILE A 40 -26.59 3.65 13.69
C ILE A 40 -26.81 2.74 14.91
N ALA A 41 -27.96 2.85 15.58
CA ALA A 41 -28.25 2.06 16.78
C ALA A 41 -28.39 0.57 16.46
N ALA A 42 -29.11 0.22 15.38
CA ALA A 42 -29.22 -1.16 14.93
C ALA A 42 -27.86 -1.75 14.51
N ALA A 43 -27.05 -0.96 13.79
CA ALA A 43 -25.71 -1.36 13.38
C ALA A 43 -24.79 -1.59 14.60
N ALA A 44 -24.85 -0.71 15.61
CA ALA A 44 -24.11 -0.85 16.85
C ALA A 44 -24.53 -2.09 17.65
N ASN A 45 -25.81 -2.46 17.65
CA ASN A 45 -26.28 -3.71 18.27
C ASN A 45 -25.70 -4.95 17.59
N VAL A 46 -25.67 -4.98 16.25
CA VAL A 46 -25.03 -6.07 15.49
C VAL A 46 -23.53 -6.13 15.78
N MET A 47 -22.86 -4.97 15.78
CA MET A 47 -21.44 -4.86 16.17
C MET A 47 -21.18 -5.42 17.57
N ASN A 48 -22.08 -5.17 18.52
CA ASN A 48 -21.99 -5.72 19.87
C ASN A 48 -22.08 -7.25 19.88
N GLU A 49 -23.05 -7.83 19.16
CA GLU A 49 -23.19 -9.29 19.05
C GLU A 49 -21.95 -9.95 18.42
N MET A 50 -21.34 -9.29 17.43
CA MET A 50 -20.10 -9.74 16.82
C MET A 50 -18.93 -9.71 17.80
N ALA A 51 -18.78 -8.61 18.54
CA ALA A 51 -17.75 -8.47 19.56
C ALA A 51 -17.84 -9.55 20.64
N LEU A 52 -19.07 -9.87 21.10
CA LEU A 52 -19.30 -10.94 22.08
C LEU A 52 -18.92 -12.34 21.56
N ARG A 53 -18.85 -12.53 20.24
CA ARG A 53 -18.40 -13.77 19.58
C ARG A 53 -16.89 -13.77 19.25
N GLY A 54 -16.16 -12.73 19.66
CA GLY A 54 -14.73 -12.57 19.43
C GLY A 54 -14.37 -11.85 18.14
N LEU A 55 -15.36 -11.43 17.33
CA LEU A 55 -15.17 -10.56 16.16
C LEU A 55 -15.19 -9.09 16.62
N ASP A 56 -14.26 -8.72 17.50
CA ASP A 56 -14.23 -7.47 18.25
C ASP A 56 -13.36 -6.36 17.61
N THR A 57 -12.73 -6.65 16.46
CA THR A 57 -11.83 -5.73 15.76
C THR A 57 -12.49 -5.20 14.49
N PHE A 58 -12.54 -3.88 14.31
CA PHE A 58 -13.27 -3.22 13.23
C PHE A 58 -12.36 -2.26 12.45
N ASP A 59 -12.43 -2.32 11.12
CA ASP A 59 -11.69 -1.45 10.21
C ASP A 59 -12.63 -0.50 9.48
N MET A 60 -12.36 0.80 9.60
CA MET A 60 -13.07 1.86 8.88
C MET A 60 -12.07 2.87 8.28
N ALA A 61 -12.56 3.98 7.74
CA ALA A 61 -11.75 5.09 7.21
C ALA A 61 -12.51 6.42 7.32
N ASP A 62 -11.80 7.53 7.26
CA ASP A 62 -12.32 8.91 7.18
C ASP A 62 -13.41 9.12 6.12
N HIS A 63 -13.34 8.38 5.02
CA HIS A 63 -14.29 8.43 3.90
C HIS A 63 -15.38 7.34 3.93
N TYR A 64 -15.48 6.53 4.98
CA TYR A 64 -16.49 5.46 5.10
C TYR A 64 -17.81 5.93 5.75
N GLY A 65 -18.28 7.11 5.38
CA GLY A 65 -19.58 7.64 5.83
C GLY A 65 -19.75 7.59 7.36
N ASP A 66 -20.77 6.87 7.82
CA ASP A 66 -21.17 6.81 9.22
C ASP A 66 -20.44 5.75 10.06
N ALA A 67 -19.44 5.04 9.51
CA ALA A 67 -18.78 3.93 10.20
C ALA A 67 -18.18 4.32 11.57
N GLU A 68 -17.53 5.49 11.66
CA GLU A 68 -16.98 6.00 12.92
C GLU A 68 -18.08 6.34 13.94
N LEU A 69 -19.26 6.78 13.48
CA LEU A 69 -20.40 7.09 14.33
C LEU A 69 -21.05 5.82 14.90
N VAL A 70 -21.07 4.73 14.14
CA VAL A 70 -21.52 3.40 14.63
C VAL A 70 -20.65 2.94 15.79
N VAL A 71 -19.33 3.05 15.66
CA VAL A 71 -18.40 2.73 16.74
C VAL A 71 -18.60 3.66 17.94
N GLY A 72 -18.79 4.95 17.72
CA GLY A 72 -19.10 5.89 18.80
C GLY A 72 -20.38 5.56 19.57
N HIS A 73 -21.44 5.18 18.86
CA HIS A 73 -22.67 4.75 19.49
C HIS A 73 -22.48 3.44 20.28
N HIS A 74 -21.74 2.47 19.72
CA HIS A 74 -21.40 1.23 20.42
C HIS A 74 -20.63 1.51 21.72
N ASN A 75 -19.59 2.36 21.67
CA ASN A 75 -18.80 2.74 22.84
C ASN A 75 -19.63 3.43 23.92
N ALA A 76 -20.67 4.18 23.55
CA ALA A 76 -21.55 4.86 24.49
C ALA A 76 -22.61 3.94 25.12
N THR A 77 -22.97 2.84 24.45
CA THR A 77 -24.14 2.01 24.81
C THR A 77 -23.79 0.60 25.24
N SER A 78 -22.56 0.13 25.00
CA SER A 78 -22.10 -1.21 25.34
C SER A 78 -20.91 -1.20 26.30
N THR A 79 -20.80 -2.29 27.08
CA THR A 79 -19.63 -2.60 27.92
C THR A 79 -18.65 -3.54 27.23
N ALA A 80 -19.03 -4.15 26.11
CA ALA A 80 -18.14 -5.00 25.32
C ALA A 80 -17.01 -4.15 24.74
N LYS A 81 -15.76 -4.57 24.96
CA LYS A 81 -14.62 -3.86 24.39
C LYS A 81 -14.48 -4.20 22.91
N THR A 82 -14.20 -3.19 22.11
CA THR A 82 -13.84 -3.35 20.69
C THR A 82 -12.52 -2.65 20.41
N VAL A 83 -11.85 -3.08 19.35
CA VAL A 83 -10.66 -2.45 18.82
C VAL A 83 -11.04 -1.77 17.51
N ALA A 84 -10.79 -0.46 17.42
CA ALA A 84 -11.22 0.36 16.29
C ALA A 84 -10.02 0.88 15.49
N PHE A 85 -9.93 0.46 14.23
CA PHE A 85 -8.99 1.01 13.28
C PHE A 85 -9.70 2.03 12.40
N THR A 86 -9.07 3.18 12.17
CA THR A 86 -9.51 4.13 11.14
C THR A 86 -8.35 4.50 10.22
N LYS A 87 -8.62 5.28 9.19
CA LYS A 87 -7.62 5.74 8.22
C LYS A 87 -7.69 7.24 8.04
N TRP A 88 -6.55 7.80 7.71
CA TRP A 88 -6.45 9.13 7.14
C TRP A 88 -5.86 9.01 5.74
N CYS A 89 -6.64 9.38 4.73
CA CYS A 89 -6.28 9.25 3.32
C CYS A 89 -6.27 10.63 2.64
N PRO A 90 -5.38 11.56 3.07
CA PRO A 90 -5.33 12.90 2.51
C PRO A 90 -4.91 12.87 1.04
N GLN A 91 -5.26 13.92 0.30
CA GLN A 91 -4.62 14.17 -1.00
C GLN A 91 -3.20 14.68 -0.79
N GLU A 92 -2.25 14.24 -1.62
CA GLU A 92 -0.96 14.91 -1.77
C GLU A 92 -1.13 16.14 -2.66
N ASN A 93 -1.00 17.33 -2.05
CA ASN A 93 -1.21 18.61 -2.72
C ASN A 93 -0.14 19.66 -2.33
N GLY A 94 1.02 19.22 -1.83
CA GLY A 94 2.10 20.08 -1.37
C GLY A 94 1.84 20.83 -0.06
N VAL A 95 0.67 20.67 0.59
CA VAL A 95 0.38 21.32 1.88
C VAL A 95 1.07 20.58 3.01
N LYS A 96 2.09 21.22 3.59
CA LYS A 96 2.95 20.65 4.65
C LYS A 96 2.57 21.09 6.07
N THR A 97 1.42 21.76 6.24
CA THR A 97 0.92 22.13 7.57
C THR A 97 0.28 20.91 8.25
N PHE A 98 0.28 20.91 9.58
CA PHE A 98 -0.25 19.79 10.36
C PHE A 98 -1.76 19.91 10.65
N GLU A 99 -2.38 21.03 10.29
CA GLU A 99 -3.78 21.36 10.59
C GLU A 99 -4.76 20.30 10.04
N ASN A 100 -4.51 19.83 8.82
CA ASN A 100 -5.35 18.80 8.19
C ASN A 100 -5.27 17.47 8.93
N ALA A 101 -4.07 17.07 9.36
CA ALA A 101 -3.86 15.85 10.14
C ALA A 101 -4.57 15.95 11.49
N GLU A 102 -4.36 17.05 12.22
CA GLU A 102 -4.97 17.28 13.53
C GLU A 102 -6.49 17.34 13.45
N ALA A 103 -7.04 18.04 12.45
CA ALA A 103 -8.48 18.14 12.24
C ALA A 103 -9.10 16.77 11.95
N ALA A 104 -8.50 15.98 11.06
CA ALA A 104 -8.99 14.64 10.73
C ALA A 104 -8.97 13.70 11.94
N ILE A 105 -7.88 13.71 12.72
CA ILE A 105 -7.74 12.83 13.89
C ILE A 105 -8.66 13.25 15.02
N ASN A 106 -8.80 14.55 15.29
CA ASN A 106 -9.73 15.05 16.29
C ASN A 106 -11.19 14.73 15.91
N LEU A 107 -11.52 14.79 14.62
CA LEU A 107 -12.85 14.41 14.12
C LEU A 107 -13.11 12.91 14.32
N ALA A 108 -12.17 12.05 13.97
CA ALA A 108 -12.29 10.60 14.15
C ALA A 108 -12.47 10.23 15.64
N LEU A 109 -11.64 10.79 16.52
CA LEU A 109 -11.75 10.62 17.97
C LEU A 109 -13.13 11.04 18.49
N LYS A 110 -13.63 12.20 18.05
CA LYS A 110 -14.95 12.70 18.41
C LYS A 110 -16.06 11.76 17.93
N ARG A 111 -16.02 11.31 16.67
CA ARG A 111 -17.04 10.43 16.07
C ARG A 111 -17.08 9.06 16.73
N MET A 112 -15.92 8.47 17.01
CA MET A 112 -15.80 7.18 17.69
C MET A 112 -16.01 7.29 19.22
N GLY A 113 -16.12 8.49 19.79
CA GLY A 113 -16.28 8.68 21.23
C GLY A 113 -15.11 8.15 22.05
N GLN A 114 -13.88 8.30 21.54
CA GLN A 114 -12.66 7.80 22.18
C GLN A 114 -11.60 8.90 22.30
N THR A 115 -10.65 8.74 23.23
CA THR A 115 -9.52 9.66 23.43
C THR A 115 -8.25 9.23 22.71
N LYS A 116 -8.22 7.99 22.21
CA LYS A 116 -7.11 7.40 21.48
C LYS A 116 -7.63 6.47 20.39
N ILE A 117 -7.09 6.60 19.18
CA ILE A 117 -7.32 5.67 18.07
C ILE A 117 -6.40 4.45 18.27
N ASP A 118 -6.93 3.23 18.26
CA ASP A 118 -6.11 2.02 18.49
C ASP A 118 -5.06 1.83 17.39
N LEU A 119 -5.47 1.97 16.13
CA LEU A 119 -4.61 1.95 14.94
C LEU A 119 -5.08 3.01 13.95
N LEU A 120 -4.20 3.97 13.62
CA LEU A 120 -4.42 4.90 12.51
C LEU A 120 -3.63 4.44 11.29
N GLN A 121 -4.30 4.21 10.16
CA GLN A 121 -3.65 3.82 8.91
C GLN A 121 -3.52 5.01 7.96
N TYR A 122 -2.34 5.20 7.37
CA TYR A 122 -2.06 6.28 6.43
C TYR A 122 -1.95 5.76 4.99
N HIS A 123 -2.56 6.46 4.03
CA HIS A 123 -2.41 6.20 2.60
C HIS A 123 -1.62 7.31 1.93
N ALA A 124 -0.60 6.95 1.14
CA ALA A 124 0.12 7.88 0.28
C ALA A 124 -0.27 7.64 -1.19
N TRP A 125 -0.74 8.67 -1.89
CA TRP A 125 -1.11 8.57 -3.32
C TRP A 125 0.07 8.82 -4.25
N ASP A 126 0.97 9.74 -3.92
CA ASP A 126 2.15 10.04 -4.74
C ASP A 126 3.42 10.12 -3.90
N TYR A 127 4.37 9.22 -4.16
CA TYR A 127 5.67 9.23 -3.49
C TYR A 127 6.64 10.29 -4.04
N CYS A 128 6.32 10.91 -5.18
CA CYS A 128 7.07 12.05 -5.72
C CYS A 128 6.80 13.37 -4.97
N ASP A 129 5.71 13.45 -4.21
CA ASP A 129 5.39 14.58 -3.32
C ASP A 129 5.86 14.25 -1.91
N ASP A 130 6.76 15.04 -1.33
CA ASP A 130 7.30 14.79 0.02
C ASP A 130 6.32 15.17 1.16
N THR A 131 5.10 15.59 0.84
CA THR A 131 4.03 15.88 1.82
C THR A 131 3.74 14.68 2.72
N TYR A 132 3.76 13.44 2.19
CA TYR A 132 3.51 12.25 3.01
C TYR A 132 4.56 12.06 4.12
N LEU A 133 5.82 12.46 3.90
CA LEU A 133 6.87 12.38 4.92
C LEU A 133 6.62 13.35 6.09
N HIS A 134 6.10 14.54 5.79
CA HIS A 134 5.72 15.52 6.81
C HIS A 134 4.52 15.03 7.63
N ASN A 135 3.51 14.50 6.94
CA ASN A 135 2.34 13.88 7.56
C ASN A 135 2.76 12.73 8.49
N MET A 136 3.55 11.78 7.99
CA MET A 136 4.07 10.66 8.79
C MET A 136 4.86 11.13 10.02
N HIS A 137 5.69 12.16 9.88
CA HIS A 137 6.41 12.75 11.02
C HIS A 137 5.46 13.31 12.08
N HIS A 138 4.40 13.99 11.65
CA HIS A 138 3.39 14.51 12.55
C HIS A 138 2.54 13.42 13.20
N LEU A 139 2.19 12.36 12.47
CA LEU A 139 1.48 11.21 13.05
C LEU A 139 2.28 10.56 14.19
N VAL A 140 3.62 10.48 14.07
CA VAL A 140 4.49 10.03 15.17
C VAL A 140 4.42 10.97 16.38
N THR A 141 4.29 12.29 16.14
CA THR A 141 4.08 13.26 17.22
C THR A 141 2.74 13.05 17.92
N LEU A 142 1.66 12.83 17.18
CA LEU A 142 0.34 12.56 17.71
C LEU A 142 0.27 11.21 18.45
N GLN A 143 1.05 10.22 18.01
CA GLN A 143 1.25 8.97 18.73
C GLN A 143 1.91 9.20 20.09
N LYS A 144 3.00 9.99 20.14
CA LYS A 144 3.66 10.36 21.41
C LYS A 144 2.76 11.15 22.36
N GLN A 145 1.84 11.95 21.81
CA GLN A 145 0.81 12.66 22.59
C GLN A 145 -0.32 11.74 23.09
N GLY A 146 -0.34 10.47 22.70
CA GLY A 146 -1.34 9.49 23.14
C GLY A 146 -2.65 9.52 22.36
N LYS A 147 -2.78 10.33 21.31
CA LYS A 147 -3.97 10.36 20.44
C LYS A 147 -4.06 9.17 19.49
N ILE A 148 -2.91 8.59 19.15
CA ILE A 148 -2.78 7.39 18.30
C ILE A 148 -2.05 6.31 19.11
N GLY A 149 -2.57 5.08 19.11
CA GLY A 149 -1.91 3.91 19.67
C GLY A 149 -0.81 3.40 18.74
N LEU A 150 -1.20 2.87 17.58
CA LEU A 150 -0.30 2.37 16.55
C LEU A 150 -0.48 3.11 15.22
N ILE A 151 0.59 3.20 14.44
CA ILE A 151 0.58 3.72 13.08
C ILE A 151 0.66 2.55 12.11
N GLY A 152 -0.28 2.47 11.19
CA GLY A 152 -0.26 1.55 10.05
C GLY A 152 -0.17 2.30 8.73
N LEU A 153 0.10 1.57 7.66
CA LEU A 153 0.00 2.04 6.29
C LEU A 153 -1.10 1.30 5.55
N THR A 154 -1.53 1.82 4.41
CA THR A 154 -2.42 1.11 3.50
C THR A 154 -1.98 1.27 2.06
N ASN A 155 -1.93 0.14 1.35
CA ASN A 155 -1.48 0.03 -0.03
C ASN A 155 -0.07 0.62 -0.21
N THR A 156 0.88 0.35 0.69
CA THR A 156 2.29 0.74 0.49
C THR A 156 3.08 -0.43 -0.09
N ASP A 157 3.82 -0.19 -1.17
CA ASP A 157 4.65 -1.22 -1.80
C ASP A 157 5.90 -1.56 -0.98
N ALA A 158 6.60 -2.63 -1.34
CA ALA A 158 7.74 -3.11 -0.57
C ALA A 158 8.89 -2.09 -0.50
N ALA A 159 9.13 -1.33 -1.58
CA ALA A 159 10.25 -0.39 -1.64
C ALA A 159 10.00 0.82 -0.73
N HIS A 160 8.79 1.37 -0.75
CA HIS A 160 8.43 2.50 0.09
C HIS A 160 8.20 2.10 1.56
N LEU A 161 7.70 0.90 1.83
CA LEU A 161 7.63 0.37 3.19
C LEU A 161 9.03 0.24 3.80
N GLU A 162 9.96 -0.42 3.09
CA GLU A 162 11.36 -0.56 3.51
C GLU A 162 12.02 0.82 3.68
N LEU A 163 11.74 1.77 2.79
CA LEU A 163 12.23 3.15 2.89
C LEU A 163 11.76 3.85 4.17
N LEU A 164 10.47 3.76 4.50
CA LEU A 164 9.92 4.39 5.70
C LEU A 164 10.46 3.74 6.98
N LEU A 165 10.55 2.40 7.01
CA LEU A 165 11.12 1.66 8.15
C LEU A 165 12.58 2.03 8.38
N GLU A 166 13.39 2.05 7.32
CA GLU A 166 14.80 2.45 7.39
C GLU A 166 14.99 3.93 7.76
N SER A 167 13.96 4.77 7.52
CA SER A 167 13.93 6.17 7.99
C SER A 167 13.60 6.29 9.48
N GLY A 168 13.22 5.20 10.15
CA GLY A 168 12.90 5.16 11.58
C GLY A 168 11.43 5.40 11.94
N PHE A 169 10.50 5.31 10.97
CA PHE A 169 9.07 5.43 11.27
C PHE A 169 8.55 4.15 11.97
N PRO A 170 7.80 4.27 13.09
CA PRO A 170 7.31 3.13 13.87
C PRO A 170 6.02 2.53 13.27
N ILE A 171 6.16 1.88 12.12
CA ILE A 171 5.03 1.29 11.38
C ILE A 171 4.70 -0.10 11.93
N ALA A 172 3.47 -0.29 12.40
CA ALA A 172 2.99 -1.55 12.98
C ALA A 172 2.37 -2.48 11.94
N THR A 173 1.65 -1.93 10.96
CA THR A 173 0.93 -2.70 9.95
C THR A 173 1.00 -2.09 8.57
N ASN A 174 0.76 -2.91 7.54
CA ASN A 174 0.47 -2.46 6.19
C ASN A 174 -0.77 -3.23 5.67
N GLN A 175 -1.82 -2.49 5.33
CA GLN A 175 -3.06 -3.05 4.81
C GLN A 175 -2.99 -3.15 3.28
N VAL A 176 -3.03 -4.35 2.72
CA VAL A 176 -2.85 -4.56 1.26
C VAL A 176 -3.83 -5.59 0.70
N SER A 177 -4.08 -5.52 -0.62
CA SER A 177 -4.90 -6.54 -1.27
C SER A 177 -4.15 -7.87 -1.28
N THR A 178 -4.81 -8.94 -0.83
CA THR A 178 -4.23 -10.29 -0.86
C THR A 178 -5.36 -11.31 -0.90
N SER A 179 -5.30 -12.22 -1.86
CA SER A 179 -6.27 -13.30 -2.05
C SER A 179 -5.57 -14.54 -2.58
N VAL A 180 -6.32 -15.61 -2.84
CA VAL A 180 -5.76 -16.82 -3.47
C VAL A 180 -5.23 -16.54 -4.90
N ILE A 181 -5.72 -15.51 -5.59
CA ILE A 181 -5.23 -15.16 -6.96
C ILE A 181 -4.27 -13.98 -6.98
N ASP A 182 -4.40 -13.02 -6.03
CA ASP A 182 -3.45 -11.92 -5.91
C ASP A 182 -2.23 -12.38 -5.09
N ARG A 183 -1.20 -12.81 -5.80
CA ARG A 183 0.03 -13.37 -5.23
C ARG A 183 1.12 -12.33 -5.04
N ARG A 184 0.88 -11.04 -5.29
CA ARG A 184 1.93 -10.00 -5.19
C ARG A 184 2.60 -9.98 -3.82
N LEU A 185 1.85 -10.21 -2.74
CA LEU A 185 2.42 -10.32 -1.39
C LEU A 185 3.47 -11.45 -1.28
N THR A 186 3.17 -12.65 -1.80
CA THR A 186 3.99 -13.86 -1.60
C THR A 186 5.01 -14.13 -2.70
N ARG A 187 4.80 -13.59 -3.89
CA ARG A 187 5.73 -13.64 -5.04
C ARG A 187 6.68 -12.45 -5.06
N GLY A 188 6.23 -11.31 -4.54
CA GLY A 188 7.00 -10.08 -4.44
C GLY A 188 7.84 -10.00 -3.17
N ARG A 189 8.43 -8.83 -2.93
CA ARG A 189 9.31 -8.57 -1.78
C ARG A 189 8.57 -8.23 -0.50
N LEU A 190 7.29 -7.85 -0.59
CA LEU A 190 6.57 -7.23 0.53
C LEU A 190 6.47 -8.17 1.74
N ASN A 191 6.20 -9.46 1.53
CA ASN A 191 6.14 -10.44 2.62
C ASN A 191 7.44 -10.49 3.42
N ASP A 192 8.58 -10.53 2.73
CA ASP A 192 9.90 -10.63 3.38
C ASP A 192 10.25 -9.33 4.11
N VAL A 193 9.94 -8.16 3.52
CA VAL A 193 10.10 -6.87 4.20
C VAL A 193 9.27 -6.84 5.48
N CYS A 194 8.02 -7.29 5.43
CA CYS A 194 7.15 -7.30 6.60
C CYS A 194 7.69 -8.23 7.71
N ILE A 195 8.13 -9.44 7.36
CA ILE A 195 8.70 -10.39 8.32
C ILE A 195 9.98 -9.82 8.95
N ASN A 196 10.91 -9.31 8.13
CA ASN A 196 12.21 -8.84 8.60
C ASN A 196 12.11 -7.62 9.53
N HIS A 197 11.10 -6.78 9.34
CA HIS A 197 10.90 -5.58 10.15
C HIS A 197 9.77 -5.71 11.19
N GLY A 198 9.15 -6.88 11.32
CA GLY A 198 8.07 -7.12 12.29
C GLY A 198 6.77 -6.37 11.98
N VAL A 199 6.53 -5.99 10.72
CA VAL A 199 5.29 -5.34 10.28
C VAL A 199 4.23 -6.40 9.99
N GLY A 200 3.02 -6.19 10.52
CA GLY A 200 1.88 -7.08 10.27
C GLY A 200 1.11 -6.72 9.00
N ILE A 201 0.80 -7.72 8.16
CA ILE A 201 -0.13 -7.52 7.04
C ILE A 201 -1.58 -7.62 7.54
N LEU A 202 -2.39 -6.63 7.16
CA LEU A 202 -3.85 -6.69 7.22
C LEU A 202 -4.38 -6.92 5.80
N ALA A 203 -4.74 -8.15 5.47
CA ALA A 203 -5.10 -8.54 4.12
C ALA A 203 -6.56 -8.17 3.82
N TYR A 204 -6.80 -7.26 2.88
CA TYR A 204 -8.15 -7.01 2.37
C TYR A 204 -8.35 -7.66 0.99
N GLY A 205 -9.60 -7.77 0.55
CA GLY A 205 -9.92 -8.33 -0.77
C GLY A 205 -9.71 -9.84 -0.86
N THR A 206 -9.53 -10.50 0.29
CA THR A 206 -9.35 -11.94 0.46
C THR A 206 -10.39 -12.77 -0.27
N LEU A 207 -11.64 -12.28 -0.33
CA LEU A 207 -12.77 -12.97 -0.96
C LEU A 207 -13.15 -12.41 -2.34
N LEU A 208 -12.37 -11.48 -2.89
CA LEU A 208 -12.62 -10.85 -4.20
C LEU A 208 -14.05 -10.29 -4.33
N GLY A 209 -14.52 -9.58 -3.31
CA GLY A 209 -15.88 -9.00 -3.29
C GLY A 209 -17.01 -10.04 -3.25
N GLY A 210 -16.68 -11.32 -3.03
CA GLY A 210 -17.61 -12.45 -3.02
C GLY A 210 -17.42 -13.44 -4.17
N PHE A 211 -16.51 -13.18 -5.12
CA PHE A 211 -16.22 -14.13 -6.21
C PHE A 211 -15.70 -15.48 -5.70
N LEU A 212 -14.95 -15.51 -4.59
CA LEU A 212 -14.49 -16.74 -3.97
C LEU A 212 -15.59 -17.38 -3.10
N SER A 213 -16.65 -17.83 -3.75
CA SER A 213 -17.78 -18.53 -3.12
C SER A 213 -18.43 -19.53 -4.07
N GLU A 214 -19.22 -20.44 -3.50
CA GLU A 214 -19.96 -21.48 -4.22
C GLU A 214 -20.89 -20.90 -5.28
N LYS A 215 -21.39 -19.67 -5.06
CA LYS A 215 -22.27 -18.94 -5.98
C LYS A 215 -21.66 -18.82 -7.39
N TRP A 216 -20.34 -18.71 -7.49
CA TRP A 216 -19.65 -18.46 -8.76
C TRP A 216 -19.01 -19.70 -9.37
N LEU A 217 -19.08 -20.85 -8.68
CA LEU A 217 -18.49 -22.09 -9.17
C LEU A 217 -19.24 -22.60 -10.40
N GLY A 218 -18.51 -22.83 -11.49
CA GLY A 218 -19.06 -23.32 -12.76
C GLY A 218 -19.95 -22.31 -13.49
N GLN A 219 -20.03 -21.07 -13.02
CA GLN A 219 -20.81 -20.02 -13.65
C GLN A 219 -20.03 -19.36 -14.79
N PRO A 220 -20.71 -18.88 -15.84
CA PRO A 220 -20.08 -18.03 -16.84
C PRO A 220 -19.60 -16.71 -16.21
N GLU A 221 -18.61 -16.10 -16.84
CA GLU A 221 -18.18 -14.75 -16.47
C GLU A 221 -19.36 -13.76 -16.62
N PRO A 222 -19.52 -12.78 -15.70
CA PRO A 222 -20.49 -11.71 -15.89
C PRO A 222 -20.31 -11.02 -17.24
N ALA A 223 -21.36 -11.01 -18.07
CA ALA A 223 -21.30 -10.44 -19.42
C ALA A 223 -21.02 -8.92 -19.43
N ASN A 224 -21.48 -8.20 -18.39
CA ASN A 224 -21.26 -6.78 -18.22
C ASN A 224 -20.80 -6.47 -16.78
N ILE A 225 -19.65 -5.80 -16.67
CA ILE A 225 -19.09 -5.36 -15.38
C ILE A 225 -19.99 -4.35 -14.67
N GLU A 226 -20.78 -3.57 -15.40
CA GLU A 226 -21.66 -2.57 -14.79
C GLU A 226 -22.85 -3.22 -14.06
N ASP A 227 -23.19 -4.47 -14.38
CA ASP A 227 -24.32 -5.18 -13.76
C ASP A 227 -23.95 -5.77 -12.39
N VAL A 228 -22.66 -5.81 -12.03
CA VAL A 228 -22.20 -6.26 -10.72
C VAL A 228 -21.99 -5.09 -9.76
N ASN A 229 -22.07 -5.39 -8.46
CA ASN A 229 -21.86 -4.38 -7.42
C ASN A 229 -20.43 -3.80 -7.46
N TRP A 230 -20.27 -2.61 -6.87
CA TRP A 230 -19.02 -1.84 -6.84
C TRP A 230 -17.78 -2.66 -6.46
N SER A 231 -17.89 -3.53 -5.45
CA SER A 231 -16.81 -4.40 -5.00
C SER A 231 -16.44 -5.44 -6.05
N LEU A 232 -17.44 -6.13 -6.62
CA LEU A 232 -17.23 -7.11 -7.69
C LEU A 232 -16.59 -6.47 -8.93
N ARG A 233 -16.92 -5.22 -9.27
CA ARG A 233 -16.26 -4.52 -10.38
C ARG A 233 -14.74 -4.42 -10.17
N LYS A 234 -14.31 -4.01 -8.98
CA LYS A 234 -12.89 -3.96 -8.62
C LYS A 234 -12.25 -5.34 -8.82
N TYR A 235 -12.83 -6.39 -8.26
CA TYR A 235 -12.19 -7.69 -8.24
C TYR A 235 -12.32 -8.49 -9.54
N LEU A 236 -13.29 -8.18 -10.41
CA LEU A 236 -13.31 -8.70 -11.77
C LEU A 236 -12.07 -8.24 -12.55
N ARG A 237 -11.61 -6.99 -12.34
CA ARG A 237 -10.35 -6.49 -12.90
C ARG A 237 -9.12 -7.26 -12.38
N PHE A 238 -9.14 -7.67 -11.11
CA PHE A 238 -8.09 -8.56 -10.57
C PHE A 238 -8.11 -9.93 -11.23
N ILE A 239 -9.29 -10.50 -11.47
CA ILE A 239 -9.44 -11.78 -12.18
C ILE A 239 -8.89 -11.66 -13.61
N TRP A 240 -9.20 -10.58 -14.33
CA TRP A 240 -8.61 -10.30 -15.65
C TRP A 240 -7.10 -10.18 -15.61
N ALA A 241 -6.56 -9.40 -14.67
CA ALA A 241 -5.12 -9.23 -14.49
C ALA A 241 -4.42 -10.56 -14.12
N ALA A 242 -5.13 -11.47 -13.46
CA ALA A 242 -4.62 -12.79 -13.08
C ALA A 242 -4.79 -13.86 -14.19
N GLY A 243 -5.16 -13.47 -15.42
CA GLY A 243 -5.28 -14.38 -16.57
C GLY A 243 -6.72 -14.71 -16.99
N GLY A 244 -7.73 -14.09 -16.37
CA GLY A 244 -9.13 -14.19 -16.77
C GLY A 244 -9.94 -15.28 -16.06
N TRP A 245 -11.20 -15.44 -16.50
CA TRP A 245 -12.20 -16.26 -15.81
C TRP A 245 -11.88 -17.76 -15.79
N GLY A 246 -11.32 -18.30 -16.88
CA GLY A 246 -10.96 -19.72 -16.97
C GLY A 246 -9.95 -20.17 -15.90
N PRO A 247 -8.77 -19.52 -15.80
CA PRO A 247 -7.84 -19.74 -14.69
C PRO A 247 -8.46 -19.54 -13.30
N PHE A 248 -9.30 -18.51 -13.14
CA PHE A 248 -10.01 -18.27 -11.89
C PHE A 248 -10.95 -19.42 -11.50
N GLN A 249 -11.72 -19.98 -12.44
CA GLN A 249 -12.59 -21.14 -12.19
C GLN A 249 -11.81 -22.38 -11.76
N ARG A 250 -10.62 -22.64 -12.34
CA ARG A 250 -9.76 -23.75 -11.89
C ARG A 250 -9.31 -23.58 -10.43
N VAL A 251 -9.03 -22.35 -10.01
CA VAL A 251 -8.72 -22.05 -8.60
C VAL A 251 -9.96 -22.26 -7.74
N LEU A 252 -11.13 -21.83 -8.19
CA LEU A 252 -12.39 -21.98 -7.47
C LEU A 252 -12.79 -23.46 -7.29
N GLU A 253 -12.57 -24.29 -8.31
CA GLU A 253 -12.74 -25.75 -8.27
C GLU A 253 -11.79 -26.40 -7.27
N ALA A 254 -10.51 -26.02 -7.26
CA ALA A 254 -9.54 -26.51 -6.28
C ALA A 254 -9.93 -26.14 -4.85
N LEU A 255 -10.36 -24.90 -4.62
CA LEU A 255 -10.89 -24.46 -3.33
C LEU A 255 -12.14 -25.27 -2.93
N ASN A 256 -13.04 -25.55 -3.88
CA ASN A 256 -14.23 -26.37 -3.62
C ASN A 256 -13.85 -27.81 -3.24
N ILE A 257 -12.88 -28.45 -3.91
CA ILE A 257 -12.44 -29.80 -3.55
C ILE A 257 -11.95 -29.85 -2.09
N VAL A 258 -11.14 -28.87 -1.68
CA VAL A 258 -10.68 -28.74 -0.29
C VAL A 258 -11.86 -28.46 0.65
N ALA A 259 -12.78 -27.57 0.25
CA ALA A 259 -13.96 -27.23 1.03
C ALA A 259 -14.84 -28.46 1.32
N GLN A 260 -15.11 -29.29 0.30
CA GLN A 260 -15.87 -30.54 0.46
C GLN A 260 -15.16 -31.55 1.35
N ARG A 261 -13.84 -31.70 1.21
CA ARG A 261 -13.02 -32.60 2.03
C ARG A 261 -13.10 -32.26 3.52
N HIS A 262 -13.11 -30.97 3.84
CA HIS A 262 -13.17 -30.46 5.21
C HIS A 262 -14.57 -30.09 5.70
N ARG A 263 -15.60 -30.23 4.84
CA ARG A 263 -17.01 -29.88 5.13
C ARG A 263 -17.18 -28.42 5.59
N VAL A 264 -16.48 -27.51 4.92
CA VAL A 264 -16.55 -26.06 5.13
C VAL A 264 -16.88 -25.37 3.81
N SER A 265 -17.07 -24.05 3.83
CA SER A 265 -17.27 -23.26 2.60
C SER A 265 -15.96 -22.96 1.87
N ILE A 266 -16.06 -22.63 0.57
CA ILE A 266 -14.98 -22.05 -0.24
C ILE A 266 -14.43 -20.78 0.44
N VAL A 267 -15.31 -19.98 1.02
CA VAL A 267 -14.96 -18.76 1.77
C VAL A 267 -14.03 -19.08 2.93
N ALA A 268 -14.31 -20.16 3.69
CA ALA A 268 -13.48 -20.59 4.80
C ALA A 268 -12.08 -21.04 4.34
N VAL A 269 -12.00 -21.83 3.25
CA VAL A 269 -10.73 -22.28 2.68
C VAL A 269 -9.90 -21.10 2.17
N ALA A 270 -10.49 -20.22 1.38
CA ALA A 270 -9.81 -19.04 0.84
C ALA A 270 -9.29 -18.11 1.95
N THR A 271 -10.09 -17.92 3.01
CA THR A 271 -9.71 -17.14 4.18
C THR A 271 -8.54 -17.78 4.93
N ARG A 272 -8.61 -19.09 5.22
CA ARG A 272 -7.56 -19.82 5.92
C ARG A 272 -6.25 -19.81 5.13
N PHE A 273 -6.32 -20.03 3.82
CA PHE A 273 -5.17 -19.98 2.91
C PHE A 273 -4.40 -18.66 3.01
N VAL A 274 -5.10 -17.52 3.06
CA VAL A 274 -4.48 -16.20 3.23
C VAL A 274 -3.96 -15.99 4.65
N LEU A 275 -4.71 -16.42 5.68
CA LEU A 275 -4.26 -16.33 7.07
C LEU A 275 -3.00 -17.14 7.35
N ASP A 276 -2.73 -18.21 6.60
CA ASP A 276 -1.51 -19.03 6.73
C ASP A 276 -0.26 -18.40 6.12
N ILE A 277 -0.37 -17.25 5.44
CA ILE A 277 0.80 -16.48 4.99
C ILE A 277 1.50 -15.89 6.23
N PRO A 278 2.82 -16.11 6.43
CA PRO A 278 3.48 -15.77 7.70
C PRO A 278 3.40 -14.30 8.12
N SER A 279 3.41 -13.37 7.16
CA SER A 279 3.27 -11.93 7.44
C SER A 279 1.83 -11.49 7.75
N VAL A 280 0.82 -12.29 7.40
CA VAL A 280 -0.59 -11.94 7.59
C VAL A 280 -1.00 -12.11 9.04
N LYS A 281 -1.32 -10.99 9.68
CA LYS A 281 -1.84 -10.94 11.05
C LYS A 281 -3.35 -11.12 11.07
N ALA A 282 -4.05 -10.47 10.15
CA ALA A 282 -5.49 -10.62 10.03
C ALA A 282 -5.96 -10.46 8.59
N VAL A 283 -7.12 -11.05 8.29
CA VAL A 283 -7.90 -10.72 7.08
C VAL A 283 -8.97 -9.69 7.42
N ILE A 284 -9.28 -8.80 6.48
CA ILE A 284 -10.38 -7.83 6.57
C ILE A 284 -11.52 -8.34 5.70
N VAL A 285 -12.61 -8.76 6.35
CA VAL A 285 -13.82 -9.26 5.69
C VAL A 285 -14.92 -8.22 5.80
N GLY A 286 -15.49 -7.84 4.65
CA GLY A 286 -16.58 -6.87 4.58
C GLY A 286 -17.80 -7.38 5.34
N THR A 287 -18.29 -6.58 6.29
CA THR A 287 -19.40 -6.96 7.16
C THR A 287 -20.55 -5.97 6.96
N ARG A 288 -21.72 -6.50 6.59
CA ARG A 288 -22.96 -5.73 6.67
C ARG A 288 -23.36 -5.70 8.14
N LEU A 289 -23.77 -4.56 8.68
CA LEU A 289 -24.30 -4.47 10.04
C LEU A 289 -25.84 -4.45 9.98
N SER A 290 -26.44 -5.57 9.58
CA SER A 290 -27.89 -5.71 9.42
C SER A 290 -28.41 -7.00 10.06
N ALA A 291 -29.73 -7.19 10.13
CA ALA A 291 -30.32 -8.36 10.78
C ALA A 291 -29.86 -9.71 10.16
N ASN A 292 -29.40 -9.71 8.91
CA ASN A 292 -28.92 -10.91 8.21
C ASN A 292 -27.44 -11.26 8.53
N SER A 293 -26.74 -10.44 9.32
CA SER A 293 -25.31 -10.60 9.61
C SER A 293 -24.98 -11.89 10.35
N THR A 294 -25.92 -12.43 11.13
CA THR A 294 -25.74 -13.67 11.90
C THR A 294 -25.38 -14.87 11.05
N GLY A 295 -25.91 -14.96 9.82
CA GLY A 295 -25.58 -16.04 8.87
C GLY A 295 -24.14 -15.95 8.35
N TYR A 296 -23.66 -14.75 8.07
CA TYR A 296 -22.29 -14.51 7.61
C TYR A 296 -21.26 -14.77 8.72
N ILE A 297 -21.60 -14.45 9.98
CA ILE A 297 -20.73 -14.72 11.15
C ILE A 297 -20.39 -16.21 11.24
N ALA A 298 -21.39 -17.10 11.14
CA ALA A 298 -21.14 -18.54 11.26
C ALA A 298 -20.22 -19.08 10.15
N SER A 299 -20.44 -18.64 8.90
CA SER A 299 -19.60 -19.03 7.75
C SER A 299 -18.17 -18.52 7.90
N ASN A 300 -18.00 -17.26 8.31
CA ASN A 300 -16.71 -16.64 8.53
C ASN A 300 -15.89 -17.37 9.62
N LEU A 301 -16.55 -17.83 10.68
CA LEU A 301 -15.89 -18.54 11.78
C LEU A 301 -15.41 -19.95 11.40
N GLN A 302 -15.92 -20.56 10.33
CA GLN A 302 -15.46 -21.88 9.87
C GLN A 302 -13.97 -21.88 9.51
N ALA A 303 -13.42 -20.75 9.05
CA ALA A 303 -12.00 -20.63 8.69
C ALA A 303 -11.06 -20.91 9.88
N PHE A 304 -11.52 -20.70 11.11
CA PHE A 304 -10.73 -20.89 12.34
C PHE A 304 -10.84 -22.31 12.91
N GLY A 305 -11.80 -23.11 12.43
CA GLY A 305 -11.85 -24.55 12.69
C GLY A 305 -11.07 -25.37 11.65
N LEU A 306 -10.63 -24.75 10.55
CA LEU A 306 -9.97 -25.41 9.43
C LEU A 306 -8.46 -25.49 9.63
N GLN A 307 -7.90 -26.70 9.52
CA GLN A 307 -6.46 -26.93 9.39
C GLN A 307 -6.17 -27.49 8.00
N MET A 308 -5.49 -26.71 7.16
CA MET A 308 -5.14 -27.17 5.82
C MET A 308 -4.01 -28.20 5.88
N THR A 309 -4.15 -29.29 5.14
CA THR A 309 -3.06 -30.25 4.94
C THR A 309 -2.07 -29.76 3.89
N SER A 310 -0.90 -30.42 3.82
CA SER A 310 0.06 -30.19 2.74
C SER A 310 -0.52 -30.52 1.37
N GLU A 311 -1.41 -31.52 1.28
CA GLU A 311 -2.09 -31.91 0.05
C GLU A 311 -3.07 -30.83 -0.41
N ASP A 312 -3.87 -30.27 0.51
CA ASP A 312 -4.80 -29.19 0.20
C ASP A 312 -4.06 -27.96 -0.32
N THR A 313 -2.96 -27.60 0.35
CA THR A 313 -2.11 -26.48 -0.06
C THR A 313 -1.47 -26.72 -1.43
N ALA A 314 -1.02 -27.95 -1.69
CA ALA A 314 -0.42 -28.32 -2.97
C ALA A 314 -1.45 -28.27 -4.11
N LEU A 315 -2.69 -28.70 -3.87
CA LEU A 315 -3.78 -28.64 -4.86
C LEU A 315 -4.09 -27.19 -5.24
N ILE A 316 -4.23 -26.30 -4.27
CA ILE A 316 -4.48 -24.87 -4.52
C ILE A 316 -3.30 -24.25 -5.29
N ARG A 317 -2.06 -24.53 -4.87
CA ARG A 317 -0.85 -24.05 -5.57
C ARG A 317 -0.76 -24.56 -7.00
N LYS A 318 -1.16 -25.81 -7.25
CA LYS A 318 -1.21 -26.37 -8.60
C LYS A 318 -2.21 -25.63 -9.48
N ALA A 319 -3.40 -25.32 -8.96
CA ALA A 319 -4.39 -24.53 -9.69
C ALA A 319 -3.89 -23.09 -9.98
N GLN A 320 -3.13 -22.51 -9.06
CA GLN A 320 -2.49 -21.20 -9.23
C GLN A 320 -1.45 -21.16 -10.37
N GLU A 321 -0.87 -22.29 -10.82
CA GLU A 321 0.07 -22.31 -11.95
C GLU A 321 -0.57 -21.84 -13.26
N GLY A 322 -1.90 -21.94 -13.38
CA GLY A 322 -2.64 -21.44 -14.53
C GLY A 322 -2.91 -19.93 -14.51
N LEU A 323 -2.56 -19.23 -13.43
CA LEU A 323 -2.74 -17.78 -13.28
C LEU A 323 -1.54 -17.01 -13.83
N GLN A 324 -1.80 -15.83 -14.38
CA GLN A 324 -0.80 -14.78 -14.57
C GLN A 324 -0.60 -14.02 -13.26
N ASP A 325 0.61 -13.51 -13.03
CA ASP A 325 0.85 -12.63 -11.89
C ASP A 325 0.24 -11.26 -12.16
N VAL A 326 -0.57 -10.78 -11.20
CA VAL A 326 -1.07 -9.39 -11.20
C VAL A 326 0.15 -8.47 -11.24
N PRO A 327 0.21 -7.49 -12.18
CA PRO A 327 1.40 -6.68 -12.39
C PRO A 327 1.71 -5.77 -11.20
N GLY A 328 2.99 -5.44 -11.05
CA GLY A 328 3.47 -4.51 -10.02
C GLY A 328 3.59 -5.12 -8.62
N ASP A 329 3.75 -4.25 -7.63
CA ASP A 329 3.77 -4.58 -6.21
C ASP A 329 2.38 -4.33 -5.59
N CYS A 330 2.17 -4.76 -4.35
CA CYS A 330 0.96 -4.44 -3.60
C CYS A 330 0.79 -2.92 -3.47
N GLY A 331 -0.43 -2.43 -3.76
CA GLY A 331 -0.77 -1.01 -3.73
C GLY A 331 -0.57 -0.29 -5.07
N ASP A 332 0.18 -0.87 -6.02
CA ASP A 332 0.31 -0.30 -7.37
C ASP A 332 -1.03 -0.20 -8.10
N GLU A 333 -2.04 -0.97 -7.71
CA GLU A 333 -3.39 -0.88 -8.29
C GLU A 333 -4.05 0.50 -8.11
N TYR A 334 -3.53 1.35 -7.22
CA TYR A 334 -3.96 2.73 -7.00
C TYR A 334 -3.06 3.77 -7.68
N ARG A 335 -1.85 3.40 -8.13
CA ARG A 335 -0.82 4.35 -8.57
C ARG A 335 -0.25 4.08 -9.96
N ARG A 336 -0.43 2.87 -10.50
CA ARG A 336 0.12 2.46 -11.80
C ARG A 336 -0.93 1.72 -12.63
N PRO A 337 -0.95 1.92 -13.95
CA PRO A 337 -1.80 1.13 -14.84
C PRO A 337 -1.32 -0.34 -14.91
N PRO A 338 -2.24 -1.30 -15.08
CA PRO A 338 -3.69 -1.12 -15.05
C PRO A 338 -4.19 -0.83 -13.63
N TYR A 339 -5.00 0.23 -13.47
CA TYR A 339 -5.61 0.55 -12.19
C TYR A 339 -6.70 -0.48 -11.86
N LEU A 340 -6.54 -1.19 -10.73
CA LEU A 340 -7.47 -2.22 -10.29
C LEU A 340 -8.36 -1.67 -9.17
N THR A 341 -9.06 -0.57 -9.47
CA THR A 341 -10.01 0.05 -8.55
C THR A 341 -11.44 -0.16 -9.02
N ALA A 342 -12.41 0.17 -8.17
CA ALA A 342 -13.81 0.02 -8.54
C ALA A 342 -14.25 1.03 -9.63
N ALA A 343 -13.72 2.26 -9.58
CA ALA A 343 -13.92 3.30 -10.58
C ALA A 343 -13.12 3.07 -11.88
N GLY A 344 -12.15 2.16 -11.88
CA GLY A 344 -11.23 1.97 -12.99
C GLY A 344 -10.12 3.02 -12.96
N ASP A 345 -10.08 3.88 -13.97
CA ASP A 345 -9.02 4.87 -14.16
C ASP A 345 -9.07 5.98 -13.10
N LEU A 346 -8.05 6.04 -12.24
CA LEU A 346 -7.84 7.09 -11.24
C LEU A 346 -6.96 8.24 -11.74
N SER A 347 -6.66 8.30 -13.04
CA SER A 347 -5.83 9.36 -13.64
C SER A 347 -6.35 10.77 -13.40
N HIS A 348 -7.61 10.94 -12.99
CA HIS A 348 -8.23 12.22 -12.65
C HIS A 348 -7.62 12.91 -11.42
N HIS A 349 -6.85 12.21 -10.57
CA HIS A 349 -6.04 12.87 -9.53
C HIS A 349 -4.84 13.64 -10.09
N VAL A 350 -4.49 13.42 -11.37
CA VAL A 350 -3.45 14.17 -12.07
C VAL A 350 -4.11 15.35 -12.79
N GLU A 351 -4.48 16.39 -12.03
CA GLU A 351 -5.07 17.59 -12.61
C GLU A 351 -4.23 18.15 -13.76
N GLU A 352 -4.93 18.65 -14.78
CA GLU A 352 -4.35 19.36 -15.91
C GLU A 352 -3.87 20.75 -15.45
N THR A 353 -2.69 20.77 -14.85
CA THR A 353 -2.12 21.98 -14.25
C THR A 353 -1.70 23.01 -15.31
N ASP A 354 -1.76 24.30 -14.96
CA ASP A 354 -1.14 25.42 -15.72
C ASP A 354 0.30 25.12 -16.13
N ARG A 355 0.96 24.26 -15.37
CA ARG A 355 2.29 23.75 -15.63
C ARG A 355 2.42 22.95 -16.93
N LYS A 356 1.43 22.13 -17.30
CA LYS A 356 1.44 21.43 -18.60
C LYS A 356 1.41 22.42 -19.77
N LYS A 357 0.60 23.49 -19.65
CA LYS A 357 0.56 24.58 -20.65
C LYS A 357 1.90 25.29 -20.75
N LEU A 358 2.49 25.68 -19.61
CA LEU A 358 3.83 26.29 -19.56
C LEU A 358 4.92 25.39 -20.18
N VAL A 359 4.84 24.07 -19.97
CA VAL A 359 5.77 23.11 -20.57
C VAL A 359 5.57 23.06 -22.09
N GLN A 360 4.33 22.94 -22.58
CA GLN A 360 4.00 22.94 -24.01
C GLN A 360 4.49 24.21 -24.71
N GLU A 361 4.22 25.38 -24.13
CA GLU A 361 4.69 26.68 -24.63
C GLU A 361 6.22 26.77 -24.62
N ALA A 362 6.87 26.29 -23.57
CA ALA A 362 8.33 26.28 -23.50
C ALA A 362 8.95 25.37 -24.57
N ILE A 363 8.31 24.25 -24.89
CA ILE A 363 8.73 23.35 -25.98
C ILE A 363 8.59 24.06 -27.33
N SER A 364 7.42 24.64 -27.61
CA SER A 364 7.13 25.25 -28.92
C SER A 364 7.99 26.50 -29.18
N SER A 365 8.29 27.28 -28.15
CA SER A 365 9.11 28.50 -28.25
C SER A 365 10.61 28.27 -28.07
N GLY A 366 11.05 27.03 -27.80
CA GLY A 366 12.46 26.72 -27.50
C GLY A 366 12.96 27.34 -26.17
N LYS A 367 12.04 27.84 -25.33
CA LYS A 367 12.36 28.52 -24.07
C LYS A 367 12.87 27.52 -23.03
N ARG A 368 13.86 27.97 -22.25
CA ARG A 368 14.37 27.21 -21.11
C ARG A 368 13.38 27.24 -19.95
N LEU A 369 12.97 26.07 -19.46
CA LEU A 369 12.16 25.93 -18.26
C LEU A 369 13.00 25.32 -17.13
N LYS A 370 12.81 25.82 -15.90
CA LYS A 370 13.51 25.35 -14.70
C LYS A 370 12.50 24.78 -13.72
N TYR A 371 12.89 23.76 -12.98
CA TYR A 371 12.16 23.26 -11.82
C TYR A 371 13.08 23.23 -10.60
N SER A 372 12.51 23.62 -9.46
CA SER A 372 13.14 23.56 -8.15
C SER A 372 12.32 22.66 -7.23
N THR A 373 13.01 21.87 -6.42
CA THR A 373 12.38 21.04 -5.37
C THR A 373 12.15 21.80 -4.07
N GLY A 374 12.65 23.03 -3.95
CA GLY A 374 12.66 23.76 -2.69
C GLY A 374 13.72 23.26 -1.71
N SER A 375 14.65 22.41 -2.16
CA SER A 375 15.77 21.96 -1.34
C SER A 375 16.63 23.14 -0.88
N LEU A 376 16.98 23.16 0.41
CA LEU A 376 17.86 24.18 1.00
C LEU A 376 19.19 24.36 0.24
N TRP A 377 19.68 23.30 -0.40
CA TRP A 377 20.95 23.32 -1.13
C TRP A 377 20.87 24.02 -2.49
N GLU A 378 19.70 24.11 -3.12
CA GLU A 378 19.54 24.76 -4.43
C GLU A 378 20.00 26.24 -4.42
N PRO A 379 19.53 27.09 -3.50
CA PRO A 379 20.04 28.46 -3.40
C PRO A 379 21.49 28.56 -2.91
N ILE A 380 21.93 27.64 -2.03
CA ILE A 380 23.29 27.66 -1.46
C ILE A 380 24.35 27.28 -2.50
N ALA A 381 24.12 26.21 -3.24
CA ALA A 381 25.06 25.68 -4.23
C ALA A 381 24.82 26.21 -5.65
N GLY A 382 23.81 27.07 -5.85
CA GLY A 382 23.57 27.77 -7.11
C GLY A 382 23.09 26.87 -8.24
N TYR A 383 22.21 25.91 -7.95
CA TYR A 383 21.61 25.03 -8.95
C TYR A 383 20.09 25.00 -8.86
N CYS A 384 19.43 24.49 -9.90
CA CYS A 384 18.02 24.12 -9.85
C CYS A 384 17.89 22.61 -10.07
N ARG A 385 16.88 21.98 -9.47
CA ARG A 385 16.71 20.52 -9.54
C ARG A 385 16.76 19.99 -10.96
N ALA A 386 16.01 20.57 -11.89
CA ALA A 386 15.98 20.14 -13.28
C ALA A 386 15.76 21.30 -14.25
N VAL A 387 16.28 21.14 -15.47
CA VAL A 387 16.13 22.10 -16.56
C VAL A 387 15.67 21.39 -17.81
N ARG A 388 14.65 21.95 -18.47
CA ARG A 388 14.24 21.58 -19.82
C ARG A 388 14.71 22.62 -20.83
N THR A 389 15.22 22.16 -21.97
CA THR A 389 15.48 22.98 -23.16
C THR A 389 15.14 22.15 -24.39
N GLY A 390 14.08 22.55 -25.11
CA GLY A 390 13.53 21.75 -26.21
C GLY A 390 13.06 20.37 -25.75
N ASN A 391 13.62 19.32 -26.34
CA ASN A 391 13.33 17.91 -26.03
C ASN A 391 14.27 17.30 -24.97
N THR A 392 15.22 18.08 -24.43
CA THR A 392 16.21 17.57 -23.47
C THR A 392 15.92 18.06 -22.07
N ILE A 393 15.82 17.13 -21.12
CA ILE A 393 15.82 17.43 -19.68
C ILE A 393 17.15 17.02 -19.07
N ARG A 394 17.73 17.89 -18.26
CA ARG A 394 18.89 17.59 -17.41
C ARG A 394 18.49 17.72 -15.95
N VAL A 395 18.63 16.64 -15.19
CA VAL A 395 18.42 16.62 -13.75
C VAL A 395 19.77 16.77 -13.06
N SER A 396 19.83 17.64 -12.06
CA SER A 396 21.02 17.87 -11.23
C SER A 396 21.33 16.67 -10.33
N GLY A 397 22.49 16.69 -9.66
CA GLY A 397 22.84 15.66 -8.68
C GLY A 397 21.80 15.58 -7.56
N THR A 398 21.25 14.38 -7.35
CA THR A 398 20.21 14.13 -6.34
C THR A 398 20.74 13.17 -5.28
N THR A 399 20.45 13.48 -4.02
CA THR A 399 20.83 12.72 -2.83
C THR A 399 19.61 12.56 -1.93
N SER A 400 19.65 11.60 -1.00
CA SER A 400 18.51 11.28 -0.13
C SER A 400 18.40 12.24 1.06
N ASN A 401 18.38 13.54 0.78
CA ASN A 401 18.19 14.55 1.81
C ASN A 401 16.77 14.47 2.36
N SER A 402 16.63 14.69 3.66
CA SER A 402 15.32 14.73 4.30
C SER A 402 14.68 16.10 4.17
N ALA A 403 13.38 16.09 3.91
CA ALA A 403 12.52 17.26 4.08
C ALA A 403 12.07 17.45 5.54
N VAL A 404 12.23 16.41 6.37
CA VAL A 404 11.88 16.40 7.79
C VAL A 404 13.13 16.68 8.63
N PRO A 405 13.19 17.76 9.43
CA PRO A 405 14.41 18.17 10.14
C PRO A 405 15.00 17.13 11.12
N SER A 406 14.16 16.27 11.68
CA SER A 406 14.57 15.25 12.66
C SER A 406 15.14 13.97 12.03
N ILE A 407 15.02 13.81 10.71
CA ILE A 407 15.52 12.65 9.99
C ILE A 407 16.73 13.10 9.16
N PRO A 408 17.95 12.59 9.41
CA PRO A 408 19.13 13.05 8.67
C PRO A 408 19.10 12.70 7.18
N ALA A 409 18.60 11.49 6.86
CA ALA A 409 18.47 10.99 5.50
C ALA A 409 17.27 10.05 5.41
N ILE A 410 16.44 10.23 4.39
CA ILE A 410 15.35 9.29 4.12
C ILE A 410 15.96 7.96 3.65
N GLY A 411 15.47 6.85 4.20
CA GLY A 411 16.03 5.52 4.04
C GLY A 411 17.24 5.24 4.94
N GLY A 412 17.52 6.09 5.93
CA GLY A 412 18.51 5.84 6.98
C GLY A 412 19.90 5.50 6.44
N SER A 413 20.40 4.29 6.73
CA SER A 413 21.68 3.79 6.23
C SER A 413 21.55 2.85 5.02
N SER A 414 20.33 2.48 4.64
CA SER A 414 20.06 1.58 3.53
C SER A 414 20.32 2.28 2.19
N ALA A 415 21.37 1.84 1.50
CA ALA A 415 21.70 2.34 0.17
C ALA A 415 20.57 2.09 -0.84
N ARG A 416 19.80 1.01 -0.67
CA ARG A 416 18.63 0.70 -1.51
C ARG A 416 17.52 1.71 -1.26
N SER A 417 17.13 1.92 0.01
CA SER A 417 16.06 2.84 0.39
C SER A 417 16.39 4.29 0.02
N GLN A 418 17.64 4.73 0.24
CA GLN A 418 18.10 6.04 -0.21
C GLN A 418 18.02 6.17 -1.74
N THR A 419 18.32 5.10 -2.49
CA THR A 419 18.24 5.12 -3.96
C THR A 419 16.79 5.22 -4.44
N VAL A 420 15.84 4.56 -3.77
CA VAL A 420 14.40 4.69 -4.05
C VAL A 420 13.97 6.15 -3.90
N HIS A 421 14.22 6.76 -2.73
CA HIS A 421 13.88 8.18 -2.48
C HIS A 421 14.51 9.14 -3.50
N ILE A 422 15.77 8.91 -3.87
CA ILE A 422 16.47 9.70 -4.89
C ILE A 422 15.76 9.61 -6.24
N LEU A 423 15.29 8.41 -6.61
CA LEU A 423 14.58 8.19 -7.87
C LEU A 423 13.18 8.81 -7.85
N ASP A 424 12.49 8.84 -6.70
CA ASP A 424 11.20 9.53 -6.54
C ASP A 424 11.36 11.05 -6.76
N ILE A 425 12.40 11.66 -6.18
CA ILE A 425 12.73 13.08 -6.42
C ILE A 425 13.00 13.33 -7.90
N ILE A 426 13.73 12.42 -8.56
CA ILE A 426 14.03 12.52 -10.00
C ILE A 426 12.74 12.40 -10.82
N GLU A 427 11.88 11.43 -10.51
CA GLU A 427 10.59 11.23 -11.18
C GLU A 427 9.70 12.47 -11.03
N GLY A 428 9.53 13.00 -9.82
CA GLY A 428 8.79 14.24 -9.58
C GLY A 428 9.34 15.41 -10.41
N SER A 429 10.66 15.48 -10.56
CA SER A 429 11.32 16.50 -11.39
C SER A 429 11.04 16.36 -12.88
N LEU A 430 10.95 15.13 -13.37
CA LEU A 430 10.59 14.83 -14.76
C LEU A 430 9.12 15.14 -15.02
N LYS A 431 8.22 14.69 -14.13
CA LYS A 431 6.77 14.99 -14.19
C LYS A 431 6.53 16.50 -14.25
N ALA A 432 7.22 17.25 -13.39
CA ALA A 432 7.15 18.70 -13.32
C ALA A 432 7.66 19.43 -14.59
N LEU A 433 8.32 18.72 -15.51
CA LEU A 433 8.80 19.21 -16.81
C LEU A 433 8.16 18.47 -18.00
N GLY A 434 7.03 17.79 -17.76
CA GLY A 434 6.22 17.09 -18.77
C GLY A 434 6.93 15.87 -19.38
N SER A 435 7.59 15.08 -18.55
CA SER A 435 8.26 13.83 -18.93
C SER A 435 8.06 12.78 -17.83
N SER A 436 8.53 11.56 -18.05
CA SER A 436 8.39 10.45 -17.12
C SER A 436 9.66 9.60 -17.07
N LEU A 437 9.69 8.61 -16.19
CA LEU A 437 10.83 7.68 -16.08
C LEU A 437 11.05 6.85 -17.36
N SER A 438 10.01 6.60 -18.17
CA SER A 438 10.15 5.86 -19.44
C SER A 438 10.90 6.67 -20.52
N ASP A 439 11.00 7.99 -20.37
CA ASP A 439 11.76 8.86 -21.28
C ASP A 439 13.26 8.92 -20.93
N VAL A 440 13.68 8.32 -19.81
CA VAL A 440 15.06 8.39 -19.34
C VAL A 440 15.95 7.51 -20.20
N VAL A 441 16.88 8.12 -20.93
CA VAL A 441 17.86 7.40 -21.77
C VAL A 441 19.20 7.15 -21.08
N ARG A 442 19.48 7.84 -19.95
CA ARG A 442 20.75 7.72 -19.24
C ARG A 442 20.62 8.06 -17.76
N THR A 443 21.18 7.19 -16.92
CA THR A 443 21.43 7.48 -15.51
C THR A 443 22.93 7.47 -15.22
N ARG A 444 23.38 8.40 -14.37
CA ARG A 444 24.75 8.38 -13.81
C ARG A 444 24.65 8.32 -12.30
N ILE A 445 25.11 7.22 -11.72
CA ILE A 445 25.06 7.03 -10.26
C ILE A 445 26.48 7.02 -9.71
N MET A 446 26.71 7.86 -8.70
CA MET A 446 27.99 7.96 -8.01
C MET A 446 27.88 7.33 -6.63
N VAL A 447 28.72 6.33 -6.36
CA VAL A 447 28.80 5.66 -5.06
C VAL A 447 30.21 5.79 -4.49
N ARG A 448 30.29 5.97 -3.17
CA ARG A 448 31.57 6.06 -2.43
C ARG A 448 32.15 4.68 -2.14
N ASP A 449 31.30 3.74 -1.75
CA ASP A 449 31.65 2.35 -1.50
C ASP A 449 31.14 1.47 -2.65
N VAL A 450 31.97 0.52 -3.10
CA VAL A 450 31.60 -0.44 -4.15
C VAL A 450 30.73 -1.57 -3.58
N SER A 451 30.82 -1.83 -2.27
CA SER A 451 30.05 -2.89 -1.62
C SER A 451 28.52 -2.69 -1.77
N ILE A 452 28.07 -1.42 -1.79
CA ILE A 452 26.66 -1.05 -1.92
C ILE A 452 26.15 -1.05 -3.36
N CYS A 453 26.99 -1.31 -4.37
CA CYS A 453 26.59 -1.29 -5.78
C CYS A 453 25.45 -2.26 -6.09
N GLY A 454 25.40 -3.42 -5.42
CA GLY A 454 24.31 -4.40 -5.60
C GLY A 454 22.96 -3.83 -5.16
N GLU A 455 22.94 -3.16 -4.00
CA GLU A 455 21.75 -2.54 -3.41
C GLU A 455 21.19 -1.41 -4.27
N VAL A 456 22.08 -0.52 -4.70
CA VAL A 456 21.77 0.59 -5.60
C VAL A 456 21.27 0.06 -6.96
N SER A 457 21.89 -1.01 -7.47
CA SER A 457 21.46 -1.65 -8.72
C SER A 457 20.08 -2.28 -8.63
N ARG A 458 19.74 -2.90 -7.49
CA ARG A 458 18.40 -3.47 -7.26
C ARG A 458 17.32 -2.39 -7.23
N ALA A 459 17.52 -1.30 -6.48
CA ALA A 459 16.58 -0.18 -6.46
C ALA A 459 16.38 0.42 -7.85
N HIS A 460 17.48 0.68 -8.57
CA HIS A 460 17.41 1.20 -9.94
C HIS A 460 16.67 0.23 -10.89
N GLY A 461 16.97 -1.07 -10.84
CA GLY A 461 16.30 -2.08 -11.66
C GLY A 461 14.80 -2.17 -11.37
N TRP A 462 14.41 -2.02 -10.10
CA TRP A 462 13.00 -1.99 -9.69
C TRP A 462 12.24 -0.78 -10.22
N VAL A 463 12.85 0.41 -10.27
CA VAL A 463 12.20 1.62 -10.81
C VAL A 463 12.01 1.55 -12.32
N PHE A 464 13.04 1.14 -13.07
CA PHE A 464 12.99 1.15 -14.54
C PHE A 464 12.38 -0.12 -15.17
N GLN A 465 12.03 -1.13 -14.35
CA GLN A 465 11.30 -2.36 -14.71
C GLN A 465 11.53 -2.85 -16.15
N MET A 466 12.79 -3.02 -16.55
CA MET A 466 13.07 -3.29 -17.96
C MET A 466 12.54 -4.68 -18.35
N PRO A 467 11.64 -4.79 -19.34
CA PRO A 467 11.16 -6.09 -19.79
C PRO A 467 12.33 -6.88 -20.38
N VAL A 468 12.37 -8.17 -20.07
CA VAL A 468 13.35 -9.10 -20.64
C VAL A 468 12.73 -9.70 -21.91
N PRO A 469 13.44 -9.74 -23.06
CA PRO A 469 14.80 -9.24 -23.30
C PRO A 469 14.85 -7.72 -23.48
N PHE A 470 15.85 -7.04 -22.88
CA PHE A 470 15.98 -5.58 -22.79
C PHE A 470 15.89 -4.86 -24.16
N PRO A 471 14.74 -4.26 -24.54
CA PRO A 471 14.59 -3.62 -25.85
C PRO A 471 14.84 -2.09 -25.79
N GLN A 472 15.11 -1.54 -24.61
CA GLN A 472 15.31 -0.09 -24.42
C GLN A 472 16.80 0.28 -24.27
N THR A 473 17.20 1.33 -24.97
CA THR A 473 18.51 1.99 -24.93
C THR A 473 18.72 2.82 -23.65
N LEU A 474 18.54 2.21 -22.46
CA LEU A 474 18.92 2.87 -21.21
C LEU A 474 20.43 2.70 -20.98
N LEU A 475 21.20 3.77 -21.23
CA LEU A 475 22.63 3.78 -20.92
C LEU A 475 22.83 4.02 -19.41
N ARG A 476 23.06 2.95 -18.66
CA ARG A 476 23.42 3.07 -17.23
C ARG A 476 24.93 3.25 -17.07
N GLN A 477 25.35 4.34 -16.43
CA GLN A 477 26.76 4.55 -16.06
C GLN A 477 26.92 4.59 -14.54
N LEU A 478 27.48 3.53 -13.97
CA LEU A 478 27.89 3.51 -12.56
C LEU A 478 29.32 4.05 -12.45
N VAL A 479 29.50 5.17 -11.74
CA VAL A 479 30.80 5.80 -11.54
C VAL A 479 31.21 5.63 -10.09
N TRP A 480 32.33 4.96 -9.87
CA TRP A 480 32.89 4.79 -8.54
C TRP A 480 33.95 5.84 -8.25
N LEU A 481 33.77 6.58 -7.15
CA LEU A 481 34.75 7.55 -6.67
C LEU A 481 35.75 6.85 -5.75
N LYS A 482 36.88 6.41 -6.31
CA LYS A 482 38.01 5.85 -5.54
C LYS A 482 38.59 6.93 -4.62
N ALA A 483 38.13 7.00 -3.37
CA ALA A 483 38.68 7.92 -2.36
C ALA A 483 40.15 7.61 -2.00
N LYS A 484 40.71 6.47 -2.40
CA LYS A 484 42.04 6.00 -1.95
C LYS A 484 43.28 6.72 -2.52
N ARG A 485 43.18 7.79 -3.33
CA ARG A 485 44.39 8.48 -3.84
C ARG A 485 44.36 10.01 -3.87
N TRP A 486 43.33 10.68 -3.36
CA TRP A 486 43.28 12.15 -3.44
C TRP A 486 44.38 12.85 -2.62
N SER A 487 44.81 12.26 -1.50
CA SER A 487 45.95 12.75 -0.71
C SER A 487 47.32 12.45 -1.34
N LYS A 488 47.42 11.48 -2.27
CA LYS A 488 48.69 11.04 -2.89
C LYS A 488 48.89 11.51 -4.34
N LEU A 489 47.95 12.26 -4.91
CA LEU A 489 48.02 12.78 -6.28
C LEU A 489 48.83 14.08 -6.35
N LYS A 490 49.84 14.14 -7.23
CA LYS A 490 50.61 15.37 -7.51
C LYS A 490 49.66 16.50 -7.95
N PRO A 491 49.89 17.78 -7.56
CA PRO A 491 48.97 18.90 -7.82
C PRO A 491 48.51 19.05 -9.28
N LYS A 492 49.41 18.81 -10.26
CA LYS A 492 49.09 18.89 -11.69
C LYS A 492 48.05 17.85 -12.17
N LEU A 493 48.01 16.66 -11.55
CA LEU A 493 47.04 15.62 -11.88
C LEU A 493 45.66 15.88 -11.23
N LYS A 494 45.62 16.60 -10.11
CA LYS A 494 44.35 17.05 -9.49
C LYS A 494 43.61 18.03 -10.41
N LEU A 495 44.33 18.96 -11.02
CA LEU A 495 43.77 19.94 -11.96
C LEU A 495 43.25 19.28 -13.25
N ALA A 496 43.95 18.25 -13.75
CA ALA A 496 43.53 17.50 -14.93
C ALA A 496 42.31 16.59 -14.69
N ALA A 497 42.17 16.03 -13.48
CA ALA A 497 41.01 15.23 -13.09
C ALA A 497 39.75 16.09 -12.89
N LEU A 498 39.88 17.30 -12.31
CA LEU A 498 38.79 18.27 -12.17
C LEU A 498 38.25 18.75 -13.54
N ARG A 499 39.12 18.90 -14.55
CA ARG A 499 38.72 19.26 -15.93
C ARG A 499 38.05 18.15 -16.73
N ARG A 500 38.10 16.88 -16.27
CA ARG A 500 37.42 15.74 -16.91
C ARG A 500 36.12 15.34 -16.22
N ALA A 501 35.86 15.88 -15.03
CA ALA A 501 34.69 15.56 -14.20
C ALA A 501 33.57 16.61 -14.29
N LEU A 502 33.92 17.86 -14.63
CA LEU A 502 33.00 18.86 -15.19
C LEU A 502 32.73 18.53 -16.65
#